data_AF-A0A1Y4KBV2-F1
#
_entry.id   AF-A0A1Y4KBV2-F1
#
_cell.length_a   1.000
_cell.length_b   1.000
_cell.length_c   1.000
_cell.angle_alpha   90.00
_cell.angle_beta   90.00
_cell.angle_gamma   90.00
#
_symmetry.space_group_name_H-M   'P 1'
#
loop_
_entity.id
_entity.type
_entity.pdbx_description
1 polymer ?
#
loop_
_entity_poly.entity_id
_entity_poly.type
_entity_poly.pdbx_seq_one_letter_code
_entity_poly.pdbx_strand_id
1 'polypeptide(L)'
;METGELFLETLRVRDEAGVERCFDYYILLEHLELEGYSGESYGVKIEEKETGEVAVAPDVTCRSSVIYQLAQTLLLHQVTPCTLVDVIQDWLS
;
A
#
# COMPACT_ATOMS: atom_id res chain seq x y z
N MET A 1 4.72 6.14 -18.61
CA MET A 1 4.27 6.61 -17.29
C MET A 1 5.30 6.10 -16.30
N GLU A 2 5.96 7.00 -15.58
CA GLU A 2 6.95 6.64 -14.57
C GLU A 2 6.20 6.37 -13.27
N THR A 3 6.29 5.14 -12.76
CA THR A 3 5.70 4.74 -11.49
C THR A 3 6.82 4.66 -10.45
N GLY A 4 6.70 5.46 -9.40
CA GLY A 4 7.63 5.47 -8.27
C GLY A 4 7.09 4.66 -7.10
N GLU A 5 7.99 4.11 -6.29
CA GLU A 5 7.65 3.44 -5.04
C GLU A 5 8.43 4.08 -3.90
N LEU A 6 7.72 4.45 -2.83
CA LEU A 6 8.29 4.96 -1.60
C LEU A 6 8.15 3.91 -0.51
N PHE A 7 9.27 3.33 -0.08
CA PHE A 7 9.30 2.45 1.08
C PHE A 7 8.92 3.19 2.35
N LEU A 8 8.00 2.62 3.12
CA LEU A 8 7.58 3.13 4.42
C LEU A 8 8.25 2.39 5.56
N GLU A 9 7.89 1.12 5.75
CA GLU A 9 8.31 0.33 6.90
C GLU A 9 8.18 -1.17 6.64
N THR A 10 8.99 -1.96 7.35
CA THR A 10 8.84 -3.42 7.45
C THR A 10 8.14 -3.75 8.77
N LEU A 11 6.97 -4.37 8.71
CA LEU A 11 6.28 -4.94 9.86
C LEU A 11 6.67 -6.40 10.04
N ARG A 12 6.99 -6.80 11.27
CA ARG A 12 7.23 -8.21 11.64
C ARG A 12 6.09 -8.70 12.53
N VAL A 13 5.38 -9.71 12.06
CA VAL A 13 4.25 -10.32 12.77
C VAL A 13 4.52 -11.79 12.96
N ARG A 14 4.14 -12.34 14.11
CA ARG A 14 4.15 -13.79 14.31
C ARG A 14 2.75 -14.32 13.98
N ASP A 15 2.67 -15.26 13.05
CA ASP A 15 1.41 -15.91 12.72
C ASP A 15 0.95 -16.89 13.82
N GLU A 16 -0.24 -17.48 13.63
CA GLU A 16 -0.83 -18.42 14.59
C GLU A 16 0.01 -19.70 14.78
N ALA A 17 0.84 -20.07 13.80
CA ALA A 17 1.75 -21.20 13.89
C ALA A 17 3.08 -20.84 14.59
N GLY A 18 3.25 -19.59 14.99
CA GLY A 18 4.46 -19.09 15.62
C GLY A 18 5.56 -18.69 14.64
N VAL A 19 5.27 -18.69 13.34
CA VAL A 19 6.23 -18.32 12.29
C VAL A 19 6.29 -16.80 12.17
N GLU A 20 7.50 -16.24 12.16
CA GLU A 20 7.70 -14.82 11.88
C GLU A 20 7.48 -14.57 10.39
N ARG A 21 6.65 -13.58 10.08
CA ARG A 21 6.37 -13.08 8.73
C ARG A 21 6.72 -11.60 8.67
N CYS A 22 7.38 -11.20 7.59
CA CYS A 22 7.82 -9.84 7.36
C CYS A 22 7.09 -9.23 6.18
N PHE A 23 6.44 -8.11 6.41
CA PHE A 23 5.68 -7.38 5.40
C PHE A 23 6.28 -6.01 5.15
N ASP A 24 6.67 -5.72 3.92
CA ASP A 24 7.13 -4.40 3.50
C ASP A 24 5.98 -3.59 2.91
N TYR A 25 5.83 -2.36 3.40
CA TYR A 25 4.78 -1.44 2.99
C TYR A 25 5.36 -0.31 2.16
N TYR A 26 4.67 0.04 1.09
CA TYR A 26 5.08 1.07 0.15
C TYR A 26 3.90 1.98 -0.21
N ILE A 27 4.21 3.25 -0.45
CA ILE A 27 3.32 4.17 -1.17
C ILE A 27 3.74 4.15 -2.64
N LEU A 28 2.75 4.00 -3.52
CA LEU A 28 2.93 4.09 -4.96
C LEU A 28 2.67 5.52 -5.41
N LEU A 29 3.48 6.01 -6.34
CA LEU A 29 3.35 7.32 -6.94
C LEU A 29 3.23 7.14 -8.45
N GLU A 30 2.17 7.67 -9.03
CA GLU A 30 1.97 7.71 -10.47
C GLU A 30 1.67 9.14 -10.90
N HIS A 31 2.38 9.60 -11.93
CA HIS A 31 2.13 10.92 -12.50
C HIS A 31 0.86 10.88 -13.35
N LEU A 32 -0.13 11.67 -12.98
CA LEU A 32 -1.39 11.82 -13.68
C LEU A 32 -1.34 13.08 -14.54
N GLU A 33 -1.33 12.89 -15.86
CA GLU A 33 -1.54 13.96 -16.83
C GLU A 33 -2.91 13.81 -17.47
N LEU A 34 -3.79 14.75 -17.17
CA LEU A 34 -5.09 14.91 -17.81
C LEU A 34 -5.14 16.32 -18.42
N GLU A 35 -5.99 16.54 -19.42
CA GLU A 35 -6.03 17.82 -20.13
C GLU A 35 -6.26 19.00 -19.16
N GLY A 36 -5.20 19.81 -18.94
CA GLY A 36 -5.21 20.94 -18.02
C GLY A 36 -4.96 20.62 -16.53
N TYR A 37 -4.68 19.36 -16.19
CA TYR A 37 -4.34 18.91 -14.84
C TYR A 37 -3.06 18.09 -14.84
N SER A 38 -2.11 18.50 -14.00
CA SER A 38 -0.91 17.73 -13.68
C SER A 38 -0.90 17.51 -12.17
N GLY A 39 -0.83 16.27 -11.74
CA GLY A 39 -0.76 15.93 -10.33
C GLY A 39 -0.38 14.47 -10.15
N GLU A 40 -0.25 14.04 -8.90
CA GLU A 40 0.07 12.65 -8.60
C GLU A 40 -1.17 11.87 -8.19
N SER A 41 -1.27 10.65 -8.70
CA SER A 41 -2.12 9.58 -8.18
C SER A 41 -1.28 8.75 -7.22
N TYR A 42 -1.84 8.42 -6.07
CA TYR A 42 -1.17 7.64 -5.05
C TYR A 42 -1.90 6.33 -4.79
N GLY A 43 -1.11 5.28 -4.57
CA GLY A 43 -1.58 3.95 -4.20
C GLY A 43 -0.75 3.35 -3.07
N VAL A 44 -1.00 2.08 -2.75
CA VAL A 44 -0.24 1.32 -1.76
C VAL A 44 0.17 -0.04 -2.31
N LYS A 45 1.30 -0.55 -1.83
CA LYS A 45 1.76 -1.92 -2.08
C LYS A 45 2.19 -2.56 -0.77
N ILE A 46 1.88 -3.83 -0.61
CA ILE A 46 2.36 -4.67 0.49
C ILE A 46 3.02 -5.91 -0.10
N GLU A 47 4.20 -6.25 0.39
CA GLU A 47 4.98 -7.43 -0.01
C GLU A 47 5.32 -8.30 1.20
N GLU A 48 5.03 -9.59 1.16
CA GLU A 48 5.49 -10.58 2.12
C GLU A 48 6.87 -11.12 1.69
N LYS A 49 7.90 -10.90 2.52
CA LYS A 49 9.30 -11.23 2.15
C LYS A 49 9.56 -12.72 2.01
N GLU A 50 8.91 -13.54 2.83
CA GLU A 50 9.16 -14.97 2.92
C GLU A 50 8.60 -15.72 1.71
N THR A 51 7.45 -15.28 1.20
CA THR A 51 6.74 -15.92 0.08
C THR A 51 6.95 -15.19 -1.24
N GLY A 52 7.30 -13.89 -1.19
CA GLY A 52 7.28 -12.99 -2.33
C GLY A 52 5.87 -12.61 -2.77
N GLU A 53 4.85 -12.84 -1.94
CA GLU A 53 3.48 -12.44 -2.25
C GLU A 53 3.36 -10.91 -2.23
N VAL A 54 2.76 -10.35 -3.28
CA VAL A 54 2.62 -8.90 -3.45
C VAL A 54 1.17 -8.57 -3.76
N ALA A 55 0.65 -7.55 -3.09
CA ALA A 55 -0.60 -6.91 -3.46
C ALA A 55 -0.38 -5.41 -3.69
N VAL A 56 -1.06 -4.89 -4.71
CA VAL A 56 -0.94 -3.51 -5.18
C VAL A 56 -2.35 -2.95 -5.32
N ALA A 57 -2.59 -1.80 -4.70
CA ALA A 57 -3.80 -1.00 -4.89
C ALA A 57 -3.38 0.37 -5.46
N PRO A 58 -3.39 0.55 -6.79
CA PRO A 58 -3.12 1.83 -7.43
C PRO A 58 -4.31 2.78 -7.30
N ASP A 59 -4.10 4.05 -7.65
CA ASP A 59 -5.16 5.06 -7.85
C ASP A 59 -6.15 5.23 -6.69
N VAL A 60 -5.64 5.14 -5.46
CA VAL A 60 -6.46 5.23 -4.25
C VAL A 60 -6.84 6.69 -3.96
N THR A 61 -5.93 7.64 -4.16
CA THR A 61 -6.21 9.06 -3.93
C THR A 61 -5.18 9.96 -4.62
N CYS A 62 -5.55 11.20 -4.96
CA CYS A 62 -4.61 12.23 -5.44
C CYS A 62 -4.05 13.11 -4.31
N ARG A 63 -4.26 12.73 -3.03
CA ARG A 63 -3.84 13.53 -1.86
C ARG A 63 -2.76 12.81 -1.07
N SER A 64 -1.54 13.35 -1.09
CA SER A 64 -0.37 12.78 -0.39
C SER A 64 -0.59 12.59 1.12
N SER A 65 -1.31 13.49 1.79
CA SER A 65 -1.61 13.35 3.21
C SER A 65 -2.57 12.20 3.51
N VAL A 66 -3.52 11.94 2.62
CA VAL A 66 -4.53 10.88 2.78
C VAL A 66 -3.89 9.51 2.56
N ILE A 67 -3.06 9.36 1.51
CA ILE A 67 -2.38 8.07 1.28
C ILE A 67 -1.42 7.72 2.42
N TYR A 68 -0.75 8.72 2.99
CA TYR A 68 0.14 8.49 4.14
C TYR A 68 -0.63 8.02 5.37
N GLN A 69 -1.77 8.66 5.69
CA GLN A 69 -2.64 8.23 6.78
C GLN A 69 -3.20 6.81 6.57
N LEU A 70 -3.61 6.50 5.34
CA LEU A 70 -4.08 5.16 4.99
C LEU A 70 -2.96 4.14 5.21
N ALA A 71 -1.76 4.38 4.67
CA ALA A 71 -0.65 3.44 4.82
C ALA A 71 -0.25 3.19 6.29
N GLN A 72 -0.28 4.23 7.14
CA GLN A 72 -0.10 4.09 8.59
C GLN A 72 -1.21 3.24 9.23
N THR A 73 -2.45 3.38 8.76
CA THR A 73 -3.58 2.57 9.22
C THR A 73 -3.41 1.09 8.82
N LEU A 74 -2.98 0.82 7.59
CA LEU A 74 -2.69 -0.54 7.12
C LEU A 74 -1.61 -1.22 7.98
N LEU A 75 -0.53 -0.49 8.28
CA LEU A 75 0.54 -0.94 9.18
C LEU A 75 0.00 -1.26 10.58
N LEU A 76 -0.75 -0.34 11.17
CA LEU A 76 -1.31 -0.49 12.52
C LEU A 76 -2.22 -1.72 12.64
N HIS A 77 -3.02 -1.97 11.59
CA HIS A 77 -3.95 -3.08 11.53
C HIS A 77 -3.34 -4.37 10.96
N GLN A 78 -2.03 -4.38 10.67
CA GLN A 78 -1.29 -5.55 10.18
C GLN A 78 -1.90 -6.15 8.91
N VAL A 79 -2.34 -5.29 8.00
CA VAL A 79 -2.94 -5.70 6.72
C VAL A 79 -1.90 -6.48 5.91
N THR A 80 -2.28 -7.63 5.38
CA THR A 80 -1.38 -8.49 4.60
C THR A 80 -1.67 -8.33 3.11
N PRO A 81 -0.81 -8.84 2.21
CA PRO A 81 -1.11 -8.84 0.78
C PRO A 81 -2.48 -9.46 0.46
N CYS A 82 -2.83 -10.56 1.13
CA CYS A 82 -4.11 -11.25 0.93
C CYS A 82 -5.35 -10.37 1.21
N THR A 83 -5.28 -9.44 2.17
CA THR A 83 -6.44 -8.66 2.63
C THR A 83 -6.43 -7.21 2.13
N LEU A 84 -5.35 -6.78 1.46
CA LEU A 84 -5.19 -5.40 1.03
C LEU A 84 -6.34 -4.92 0.14
N VAL A 85 -6.70 -5.69 -0.88
CA VAL A 85 -7.71 -5.26 -1.87
C VAL A 85 -9.06 -5.06 -1.21
N ASP A 86 -9.48 -5.98 -0.35
CA ASP A 86 -10.76 -5.87 0.37
C ASP A 86 -10.79 -4.65 1.30
N VAL A 87 -9.70 -4.40 2.04
CA VAL A 87 -9.58 -3.23 2.92
C VAL A 87 -9.65 -1.92 2.14
N ILE A 88 -9.00 -1.85 0.98
CA ILE A 88 -9.03 -0.65 0.13
C ILE A 88 -10.43 -0.43 -0.46
N GLN A 89 -11.10 -1.50 -0.89
CA GLN A 89 -12.47 -1.39 -1.39
C GLN A 89 -13.45 -0.91 -0.32
N ASP A 90 -13.32 -1.40 0.92
CA ASP A 90 -14.11 -0.93 2.05
C ASP A 90 -13.83 0.55 2.36
N TRP A 91 -12.56 0.96 2.34
CA TRP A 91 -12.16 2.36 2.58
C TRP A 91 -12.68 3.36 1.54
N LEU A 92 -12.82 2.93 0.27
CA LEU A 92 -13.32 3.75 -0.84
C LEU A 92 -14.85 3.85 -0.89
N SER A 93 -15.57 3.05 -0.10
CA SER A 93 -17.04 3.01 -0.09
C SER A 93 -17.68 4.16 0.67
#